data_AF-R6J1L4-F1
#
_entry.id   AF-R6J1L4-F1
#
_cell.length_a   1.000
_cell.length_b   1.000
_cell.length_c   1.000
_cell.angle_alpha   90.00
_cell.angle_beta   90.00
_cell.angle_gamma   90.00
#
_symmetry.space_group_name_H-M   'P 1'
#
loop_
_entity.id
_entity.type
_entity.pdbx_description
1 polymer ?
#
loop_
_entity_poly.entity_id
_entity_poly.type
_entity_poly.pdbx_seq_one_letter_code
_entity_poly.pdbx_strand_id
1 'polypeptide(L)'
;MKKVVKKVKDDLCDFKQETQRLKTIREELNKLRKDNWYKIKKSDTYKQQEARLLQEQKEIEQKHNRKQRKYWIVGIVIIFLLFFIIIEIGIATERNQPTSADTNTASAVHITDESTEAFSDLTETTTVEATTEKPESTTEKTTAAKPTTATTTHSAQAKEQTVLTVKNCPELKKLLELKNPDDEYVKAFAKEHKGDTIQFNGCVTFVSNHYKDDGTIYKTRYDVMFGYGNYNESQQKGPNFKYDNVNRTDMGYTGEGLHVGKNVKIKAIISDYDEYTSLFYLDPVKLEDR
;
A
#
# COMPACT_ATOMS: atom_id res chain seq x y z
N MET A 1 -24.49 39.73 6.61
CA MET A 1 -23.24 39.50 5.84
C MET A 1 -21.97 39.54 6.69
N LYS A 2 -21.62 40.65 7.38
CA LYS A 2 -20.34 40.74 8.14
C LYS A 2 -20.08 39.62 9.16
N LYS A 3 -21.11 39.17 9.89
CA LYS A 3 -21.01 38.05 10.85
C LYS A 3 -20.70 36.70 10.18
N VAL A 4 -21.29 36.45 9.00
CA VAL A 4 -21.10 35.22 8.23
C VAL A 4 -19.69 35.16 7.65
N VAL A 5 -19.22 36.27 7.07
CA VAL A 5 -17.86 36.38 6.52
C VAL A 5 -16.80 36.17 7.62
N LYS A 6 -17.01 36.76 8.81
CA LYS A 6 -16.14 36.52 9.96
C LYS A 6 -16.11 35.04 10.35
N LYS A 7 -17.27 34.40 10.47
CA LYS A 7 -17.38 32.98 10.83
C LYS A 7 -16.65 32.06 9.84
N VAL A 8 -16.80 32.31 8.54
CA VAL A 8 -16.09 31.54 7.50
C VAL A 8 -14.57 31.71 7.59
N LYS A 9 -14.11 32.94 7.85
CA LYS A 9 -12.68 33.21 8.03
C LYS A 9 -12.10 32.50 9.25
N ASP A 10 -12.83 32.51 10.36
CA ASP A 10 -12.43 31.83 11.60
C ASP A 10 -12.36 30.31 11.38
N ASP A 11 -13.39 29.72 10.75
CA ASP A 11 -13.43 28.27 10.45
C ASP A 11 -12.28 27.83 9.51
N LEU A 12 -11.90 28.68 8.55
CA LEU A 12 -10.78 28.43 7.65
C LEU A 12 -9.42 28.50 8.39
N CYS A 13 -9.30 29.41 9.34
CA CYS A 13 -8.10 29.52 10.18
C CYS A 13 -7.94 28.27 11.06
N ASP A 14 -9.02 27.85 11.71
CA ASP A 14 -9.06 26.64 12.54
C ASP A 14 -8.68 25.40 11.72
N PHE A 15 -9.22 25.26 10.50
CA PHE A 15 -8.89 24.13 9.62
C PHE A 15 -7.41 24.08 9.25
N LYS A 16 -6.81 25.25 8.93
CA LYS A 16 -5.37 25.33 8.66
C LYS A 16 -4.54 24.93 9.87
N GLN A 17 -4.91 25.40 11.06
CA GLN A 17 -4.22 25.08 12.30
C GLN A 17 -4.33 23.59 12.64
N GLU A 18 -5.51 22.99 12.52
CA GLU A 18 -5.75 21.56 12.70
C GLU A 18 -4.91 20.72 11.72
N THR A 19 -4.82 21.14 10.45
CA THR A 19 -4.00 20.46 9.43
C THR A 19 -2.51 20.49 9.78
N GLN A 20 -2.00 21.65 10.24
CA GLN A 20 -0.61 21.74 10.67
C GLN A 20 -0.35 20.88 11.91
N ARG A 21 -1.26 20.90 12.90
CA ARG A 21 -1.13 20.06 14.09
C ARG A 21 -1.16 18.56 13.75
N LEU A 22 -2.01 18.13 12.83
CA LEU A 22 -2.04 16.73 12.37
C LEU A 22 -0.69 16.29 11.76
N LYS A 23 -0.06 17.16 10.97
CA LYS A 23 1.28 16.92 10.43
C LYS A 23 2.32 16.78 11.55
N THR A 24 2.30 17.70 12.51
CA THR A 24 3.21 17.65 13.67
C THR A 24 3.01 16.38 14.51
N ILE A 25 1.76 15.98 14.78
CA ILE A 25 1.48 14.74 15.53
C ILE A 25 2.05 13.53 14.79
N ARG A 26 1.92 13.47 13.46
CA ARG A 26 2.47 12.36 12.66
C ARG A 26 4.00 12.30 12.77
N GLU A 27 4.67 13.44 12.73
CA GLU A 27 6.12 13.53 12.92
C GLU A 27 6.54 13.15 14.34
N GLU A 28 5.82 13.62 15.36
CA GLU A 28 6.03 13.26 16.76
C GLU A 28 5.85 11.75 16.99
N LEU A 29 4.81 11.15 16.41
CA LEU A 29 4.54 9.72 16.50
C LEU A 29 5.64 8.89 15.83
N ASN A 30 6.06 9.29 14.63
CA ASN A 30 7.15 8.62 13.91
C ASN A 30 8.45 8.68 14.71
N LYS A 31 8.80 9.86 15.24
CA LYS A 31 9.99 10.03 16.08
C LYS A 31 9.89 9.21 17.37
N LEU A 32 8.73 9.24 18.03
CA LEU A 32 8.50 8.48 19.27
C LEU A 32 8.70 6.98 19.01
N ARG A 33 8.12 6.44 17.93
CA ARG A 33 8.29 5.06 17.53
C ARG A 33 9.74 4.76 17.15
N LYS A 34 10.36 5.54 16.29
CA LYS A 34 11.74 5.30 15.84
C LYS A 34 12.75 5.30 17.00
N ASP A 35 12.69 6.30 17.87
CA ASP A 35 13.71 6.52 18.89
C ASP A 35 13.43 5.74 20.19
N ASN A 36 12.16 5.39 20.43
CA ASN A 36 11.73 4.80 21.70
C ASN A 36 10.86 3.54 21.53
N TRP A 37 10.86 2.86 20.38
CA TRP A 37 10.07 1.64 20.14
C TRP A 37 10.17 0.61 21.29
N TYR A 38 11.38 0.39 21.81
CA TYR A 38 11.66 -0.48 22.96
C TYR A 38 10.96 0.01 24.25
N LYS A 39 11.03 1.32 24.51
CA LYS A 39 10.45 1.91 25.73
C LYS A 39 8.93 1.95 25.65
N ILE A 40 8.36 2.20 24.47
CA ILE A 40 6.91 2.10 24.23
C ILE A 40 6.41 0.74 24.65
N LYS A 41 7.06 -0.37 24.31
CA LYS A 41 6.56 -1.70 24.69
C LYS A 41 6.73 -2.07 26.17
N LYS A 42 7.73 -1.50 26.86
CA LYS A 42 8.02 -1.81 28.28
C LYS A 42 7.54 -0.81 29.32
N SER A 43 7.34 0.45 28.95
CA SER A 43 7.01 1.53 29.87
C SER A 43 5.62 2.08 29.58
N ASP A 44 4.76 2.01 30.58
CA ASP A 44 3.39 2.54 30.49
C ASP A 44 3.38 4.04 30.15
N THR A 45 4.41 4.79 30.55
CA THR A 45 4.56 6.20 30.22
C THR A 45 4.67 6.43 28.71
N TYR A 46 5.48 5.63 28.03
CA TYR A 46 5.68 5.75 26.58
C TYR A 46 4.47 5.18 25.81
N LYS A 47 3.84 4.10 26.31
CA LYS A 47 2.54 3.62 25.77
C LYS A 47 1.49 4.72 25.85
N GLN A 48 1.37 5.36 27.00
CA GLN A 48 0.39 6.42 27.22
C GLN A 48 0.71 7.65 26.38
N GLN A 49 1.99 7.97 26.16
CA GLN A 49 2.38 9.03 25.24
C GLN A 49 1.98 8.72 23.80
N GLU A 50 2.26 7.51 23.31
CA GLU A 50 1.86 7.09 21.97
C GLU A 50 0.33 7.07 21.83
N ALA A 51 -0.38 6.50 22.81
CA ALA A 51 -1.85 6.45 22.81
C ALA A 51 -2.47 7.85 22.80
N ARG A 52 -1.87 8.82 23.52
CA ARG A 52 -2.30 10.22 23.50
C ARG A 52 -2.15 10.83 22.11
N LEU A 53 -1.00 10.65 21.46
CA LEU A 53 -0.76 11.14 20.10
C LEU A 53 -1.70 10.49 19.08
N LEU A 54 -1.92 9.18 19.18
CA LEU A 54 -2.86 8.44 18.32
C LEU A 54 -4.30 8.90 18.54
N GLN A 55 -4.69 9.18 19.78
CA GLN A 55 -6.01 9.71 20.09
C GLN A 55 -6.18 11.12 19.51
N GLU A 56 -5.20 12.01 19.71
CA GLU A 56 -5.21 13.36 19.16
C GLU A 56 -5.29 13.34 17.62
N GLN A 57 -4.52 12.45 16.97
CA GLN A 57 -4.59 12.22 15.52
C GLN A 57 -6.02 11.85 15.10
N LYS A 58 -6.61 10.81 15.72
CA LYS A 58 -7.97 10.34 15.40
C LYS A 58 -9.01 11.42 15.61
N GLU A 59 -8.90 12.20 16.69
CA GLU A 59 -9.83 13.28 16.98
C GLU A 59 -9.80 14.38 15.92
N ILE A 60 -8.61 14.77 15.45
CA ILE A 60 -8.46 15.77 14.38
C ILE A 60 -8.99 15.22 13.05
N GLU A 61 -8.68 13.97 12.70
CA GLU A 61 -9.19 13.33 11.49
C GLU A 61 -10.72 13.21 11.51
N GLN A 62 -11.33 12.86 12.65
CA GLN A 62 -12.78 12.86 12.80
C GLN A 62 -13.38 14.26 12.72
N LYS A 63 -12.72 15.29 13.28
CA LYS A 63 -13.14 16.70 13.12
C LYS A 63 -13.10 17.10 11.65
N HIS A 64 -12.04 16.76 10.92
CA HIS A 64 -11.93 17.00 9.48
C HIS A 64 -13.06 16.29 8.71
N ASN A 65 -13.30 15.00 8.94
CA ASN A 65 -14.40 14.28 8.27
C ASN A 65 -15.77 14.91 8.55
N ARG A 66 -16.04 15.31 9.81
CA ARG A 66 -17.28 16.04 10.17
C ARG A 66 -17.38 17.40 9.47
N LYS A 67 -16.28 18.18 9.41
CA LYS A 67 -16.25 19.46 8.70
C LYS A 67 -16.45 19.25 7.20
N GLN A 68 -15.77 18.29 6.58
CA GLN A 68 -15.93 17.95 5.17
C GLN A 68 -17.37 17.53 4.83
N ARG A 69 -18.02 16.69 5.64
CA ARG A 69 -19.44 16.36 5.48
C ARG A 69 -20.35 17.60 5.55
N LYS A 70 -20.08 18.53 6.48
CA LYS A 70 -20.83 19.79 6.58
C LYS A 70 -20.65 20.66 5.33
N TYR A 71 -19.42 20.84 4.86
CA TYR A 71 -19.15 21.64 3.66
C TYR A 71 -19.67 20.98 2.38
N TRP A 72 -19.66 19.64 2.30
CA TRP A 72 -20.26 18.90 1.20
C TRP A 72 -21.77 19.12 1.13
N ILE A 73 -22.46 19.05 2.28
CA ILE A 73 -23.92 19.34 2.36
C ILE A 73 -24.20 20.81 2.01
N VAL A 74 -23.43 21.76 2.54
CA VAL A 74 -23.61 23.18 2.23
C VAL A 74 -23.35 23.47 0.74
N GLY A 75 -22.33 22.86 0.16
CA GLY A 75 -22.04 22.96 -1.28
C GLY A 75 -23.19 22.42 -2.13
N ILE A 76 -23.76 21.27 -1.76
CA ILE A 76 -24.93 20.70 -2.42
C ILE A 76 -26.14 21.65 -2.33
N VAL A 77 -26.43 22.24 -1.17
CA VAL A 77 -27.54 23.20 -1.00
C VAL A 77 -27.34 24.45 -1.87
N ILE A 78 -26.11 24.97 -1.96
CA ILE A 78 -25.78 26.12 -2.82
C ILE A 78 -25.96 25.75 -4.30
N ILE A 79 -25.50 24.58 -4.73
CA ILE A 79 -25.67 24.08 -6.10
C ILE A 79 -27.17 23.94 -6.43
N PHE A 80 -27.97 23.37 -5.53
CA PHE A 80 -29.43 23.26 -5.72
C PHE A 80 -30.09 24.64 -5.81
N LEU A 81 -29.74 25.60 -4.95
CA LEU A 81 -30.28 26.97 -5.03
C LEU A 81 -29.94 27.66 -6.36
N LEU A 82 -28.72 27.48 -6.87
CA LEU A 82 -28.34 27.99 -8.20
C LEU A 82 -29.11 27.29 -9.32
N PHE A 83 -29.37 25.98 -9.19
CA PHE A 83 -30.15 25.22 -10.16
C PHE A 83 -31.62 25.66 -10.23
N PHE A 84 -32.25 25.96 -9.08
CA PHE A 84 -33.62 26.52 -9.04
C PHE A 84 -33.71 27.92 -9.67
N ILE A 85 -32.70 28.76 -9.47
CA ILE A 85 -32.64 30.10 -10.11
C ILE A 85 -32.54 29.96 -11.64
N ILE A 86 -31.79 28.97 -12.15
CA ILE A 86 -31.67 28.72 -13.59
C ILE A 86 -32.99 28.20 -14.18
N ILE A 87 -33.74 27.35 -13.47
CA ILE A 87 -35.06 26.86 -13.92
C ILE A 87 -36.08 27.99 -14.01
N GLU A 88 -36.11 28.92 -13.04
CA GLU A 88 -37.00 30.09 -13.04
C GLU A 88 -36.70 31.04 -14.22
N ILE A 89 -35.43 31.24 -14.57
CA ILE A 89 -35.04 32.07 -15.73
C ILE A 89 -35.36 31.34 -17.05
N GLY A 90 -35.23 30.01 -17.10
CA GLY A 90 -35.49 29.21 -18.31
C GLY A 90 -36.95 29.20 -18.79
N ILE A 91 -37.92 29.54 -17.94
CA ILE A 91 -39.35 29.61 -18.31
C ILE A 91 -39.73 31.01 -18.84
N ALA A 92 -38.90 32.04 -18.61
CA ALA A 92 -39.21 33.42 -19.02
C ALA A 92 -38.76 33.78 -20.45
N THR A 93 -37.95 32.95 -21.12
CA THR A 93 -37.33 33.30 -22.41
C THR A 93 -38.06 32.78 -23.66
N GLU A 94 -39.25 32.17 -23.53
CA GLU A 94 -39.96 31.55 -24.66
C GLU A 94 -41.03 32.43 -25.32
N ARG A 95 -41.13 33.71 -24.95
CA ARG A 95 -41.91 34.70 -25.70
C ARG A 95 -41.07 35.92 -26.02
N ASN A 96 -40.36 35.87 -27.14
CA ASN A 96 -40.24 36.98 -28.10
C ASN A 96 -39.21 36.59 -29.15
N GLN A 97 -39.67 35.88 -30.18
CA GLN A 97 -39.02 35.91 -31.47
C GLN A 97 -39.50 37.17 -32.21
N PRO A 98 -38.59 37.87 -32.91
CA PRO A 98 -38.88 38.07 -34.32
C PRO A 98 -37.70 37.67 -35.22
N THR A 99 -38.13 37.00 -36.29
CA THR A 99 -37.49 36.68 -37.57
C THR A 99 -36.78 37.86 -38.23
N SER A 100 -35.56 37.67 -38.76
CA SER A 100 -35.27 37.72 -40.20
C SER A 100 -33.78 37.60 -40.56
N ALA A 101 -33.57 36.97 -41.72
CA ALA A 101 -32.57 37.30 -42.75
C ALA A 101 -31.07 36.94 -42.55
N ASP A 102 -30.65 36.04 -43.45
CA ASP A 102 -29.56 36.23 -44.41
C ASP A 102 -28.14 35.65 -44.15
N THR A 103 -27.94 34.54 -44.88
CA THR A 103 -26.85 34.23 -45.82
C THR A 103 -25.39 34.05 -45.40
N ASN A 104 -24.91 32.88 -45.82
CA ASN A 104 -23.66 32.62 -46.57
C ASN A 104 -22.31 32.58 -45.82
N THR A 105 -21.76 31.36 -45.82
CA THR A 105 -20.50 30.99 -46.50
C THR A 105 -19.28 31.86 -46.22
N ALA A 106 -18.26 31.27 -45.61
CA ALA A 106 -17.02 30.90 -46.32
C ALA A 106 -15.91 30.47 -45.35
N SER A 107 -15.13 29.53 -45.85
CA SER A 107 -13.69 29.33 -45.64
C SER A 107 -13.22 29.02 -44.22
N ALA A 108 -12.88 27.76 -43.94
CA ALA A 108 -11.71 27.04 -44.44
C ALA A 108 -10.38 27.59 -43.91
N VAL A 109 -9.54 26.61 -43.58
CA VAL A 109 -8.09 26.54 -43.74
C VAL A 109 -7.40 26.27 -42.40
N HIS A 110 -6.98 25.02 -42.15
CA HIS A 110 -5.69 24.41 -42.59
C HIS A 110 -4.56 24.91 -41.67
N ILE A 111 -3.80 24.06 -41.00
CA ILE A 111 -2.63 23.26 -41.46
C ILE A 111 -2.17 22.57 -40.14
N THR A 112 -2.17 21.24 -40.04
CA THR A 112 -1.02 20.34 -40.34
C THR A 112 0.27 20.81 -39.65
N ASP A 113 1.09 19.97 -39.06
CA ASP A 113 1.79 18.84 -39.67
C ASP A 113 2.58 18.16 -38.52
N GLU A 114 2.63 16.83 -38.46
CA GLU A 114 3.78 16.01 -38.92
C GLU A 114 4.98 16.07 -37.95
N SER A 115 5.82 15.07 -37.78
CA SER A 115 5.99 13.80 -38.46
C SER A 115 6.96 12.96 -37.63
N THR A 116 6.84 11.64 -37.79
CA THR A 116 7.91 10.63 -37.91
C THR A 116 8.92 10.44 -36.78
N GLU A 117 9.01 9.25 -36.17
CA GLU A 117 9.38 7.92 -36.71
C GLU A 117 10.88 7.66 -36.80
N ALA A 118 11.17 6.37 -36.57
CA ALA A 118 12.35 5.63 -36.98
C ALA A 118 13.68 5.92 -36.26
N PHE A 119 14.58 4.98 -36.04
CA PHE A 119 14.69 3.51 -36.03
C PHE A 119 16.19 3.26 -35.73
N SER A 120 16.64 2.00 -35.75
CA SER A 120 18.04 1.62 -36.04
C SER A 120 18.97 1.62 -34.81
N ASP A 121 19.82 0.62 -34.55
CA ASP A 121 19.96 -0.78 -34.98
C ASP A 121 21.14 -1.36 -34.18
N LEU A 122 21.17 -2.70 -34.02
CA LEU A 122 22.32 -3.65 -34.10
C LEU A 122 23.73 -3.18 -33.63
N THR A 123 24.59 -3.95 -32.97
CA THR A 123 24.95 -5.38 -33.14
C THR A 123 26.13 -5.71 -32.18
N GLU A 124 26.18 -6.96 -31.69
CA GLU A 124 27.33 -7.91 -31.63
C GLU A 124 28.72 -7.43 -31.11
N THR A 125 29.58 -8.20 -30.41
CA THR A 125 29.87 -9.65 -30.34
C THR A 125 30.93 -9.89 -29.24
N THR A 126 31.22 -11.17 -28.95
CA THR A 126 32.52 -11.73 -28.47
C THR A 126 32.66 -11.95 -26.95
N THR A 127 33.21 -13.04 -26.38
CA THR A 127 33.48 -14.47 -26.69
C THR A 127 34.07 -15.07 -25.38
N VAL A 128 33.91 -16.38 -25.23
CA VAL A 128 34.27 -17.35 -24.17
C VAL A 128 35.61 -17.25 -23.40
N GLU A 129 35.61 -17.75 -22.15
CA GLU A 129 36.35 -18.93 -21.60
C GLU A 129 36.03 -19.06 -20.09
N ALA A 130 35.46 -20.14 -19.53
CA ALA A 130 35.88 -21.55 -19.36
C ALA A 130 36.91 -21.81 -18.22
N THR A 131 36.50 -22.62 -17.22
CA THR A 131 37.26 -23.62 -16.41
C THR A 131 36.59 -23.76 -15.01
N THR A 132 35.80 -24.81 -14.71
CA THR A 132 36.14 -26.16 -14.15
C THR A 132 36.78 -26.06 -12.74
N GLU A 133 36.20 -26.59 -11.65
CA GLU A 133 36.16 -27.98 -11.12
C GLU A 133 35.01 -28.07 -10.06
N LYS A 134 34.05 -29.01 -10.03
CA LYS A 134 34.04 -30.47 -9.69
C LYS A 134 34.45 -30.83 -8.22
N PRO A 135 33.94 -31.94 -7.62
CA PRO A 135 33.09 -31.91 -6.41
C PRO A 135 33.51 -32.95 -5.33
N GLU A 136 32.82 -33.03 -4.19
CA GLU A 136 32.52 -34.27 -3.41
C GLU A 136 31.71 -33.88 -2.15
N SER A 137 30.49 -34.38 -1.95
CA SER A 137 30.09 -35.66 -1.28
C SER A 137 30.19 -35.54 0.27
N THR A 138 29.26 -35.94 1.15
CA THR A 138 28.40 -37.15 1.25
C THR A 138 27.38 -36.96 2.41
N THR A 139 26.14 -37.44 2.20
CA THR A 139 25.19 -38.21 3.07
C THR A 139 25.33 -38.12 4.62
N GLU A 140 24.28 -37.90 5.44
CA GLU A 140 23.37 -38.96 5.94
C GLU A 140 22.14 -38.48 6.74
N LYS A 141 21.23 -39.44 6.93
CA LYS A 141 19.80 -39.44 7.24
C LYS A 141 19.54 -39.80 8.72
N THR A 142 18.32 -39.54 9.23
CA THR A 142 17.57 -40.23 10.34
C THR A 142 16.86 -39.20 11.23
N THR A 143 15.54 -38.93 11.10
CA THR A 143 14.36 -39.67 11.59
C THR A 143 14.33 -39.91 13.11
N ALA A 144 13.52 -39.14 13.87
CA ALA A 144 12.49 -39.67 14.79
C ALA A 144 11.79 -38.58 15.63
N ALA A 145 10.45 -38.58 15.51
CA ALA A 145 9.41 -38.44 16.55
C ALA A 145 9.21 -37.14 17.39
N LYS A 146 7.92 -36.78 17.39
CA LYS A 146 7.17 -35.64 17.97
C LYS A 146 6.92 -35.80 19.49
N PRO A 147 6.52 -34.74 20.22
CA PRO A 147 5.07 -34.50 20.52
C PRO A 147 4.68 -32.99 20.47
N THR A 148 3.70 -32.57 19.65
CA THR A 148 2.27 -32.24 19.91
C THR A 148 2.01 -31.19 21.00
N THR A 149 1.23 -30.15 20.61
CA THR A 149 0.43 -29.15 21.38
C THR A 149 0.99 -27.72 21.18
N ALA A 150 0.29 -26.69 20.68
CA ALA A 150 -1.14 -26.42 20.48
C ALA A 150 -1.40 -25.68 19.15
N THR A 151 -2.44 -26.08 18.43
CA THR A 151 -3.00 -25.37 17.28
C THR A 151 -4.14 -24.49 17.79
N THR A 152 -3.99 -23.17 17.70
CA THR A 152 -5.13 -22.25 17.86
C THR A 152 -5.91 -22.26 16.56
N THR A 153 -6.93 -23.09 16.50
CA THR A 153 -7.91 -23.12 15.42
C THR A 153 -8.78 -21.87 15.48
N HIS A 154 -8.48 -20.87 14.63
CA HIS A 154 -9.47 -19.88 14.26
C HIS A 154 -10.40 -20.50 13.21
N SER A 155 -11.53 -21.00 13.68
CA SER A 155 -12.64 -21.42 12.82
C SER A 155 -13.32 -20.17 12.26
N ALA A 156 -13.00 -19.82 11.02
CA ALA A 156 -13.78 -18.92 10.18
C ALA A 156 -14.20 -19.69 8.92
N GLN A 157 -15.51 -19.91 8.83
CA GLN A 157 -16.32 -20.33 7.69
C GLN A 157 -15.57 -20.51 6.35
N ALA A 158 -15.42 -21.76 5.92
CA ALA A 158 -14.77 -22.15 4.67
C ALA A 158 -15.58 -21.71 3.44
N LYS A 159 -15.30 -20.50 2.96
CA LYS A 159 -15.37 -20.20 1.53
C LYS A 159 -14.29 -21.08 0.87
N GLU A 160 -14.57 -21.77 -0.23
CA GLU A 160 -13.51 -22.41 -1.03
C GLU A 160 -12.51 -21.31 -1.42
N GLN A 161 -11.40 -21.22 -0.69
CA GLN A 161 -10.45 -20.13 -0.85
C GLN A 161 -9.51 -20.48 -1.99
N THR A 162 -9.93 -20.09 -3.20
CA THR A 162 -9.08 -20.14 -4.38
C THR A 162 -7.85 -19.26 -4.15
N VAL A 163 -6.66 -19.81 -4.41
CA VAL A 163 -5.40 -19.04 -4.32
C VAL A 163 -5.39 -17.95 -5.40
N LEU A 164 -5.27 -16.70 -4.97
CA LEU A 164 -5.16 -15.54 -5.84
C LEU A 164 -3.73 -15.44 -6.39
N THR A 165 -3.62 -15.20 -7.68
CA THR A 165 -2.37 -15.12 -8.42
C THR A 165 -2.46 -13.98 -9.43
N VAL A 166 -1.33 -13.55 -9.98
CA VAL A 166 -1.31 -12.57 -11.08
C VAL A 166 -2.13 -12.97 -12.32
N LYS A 167 -2.45 -14.26 -12.49
CA LYS A 167 -3.22 -14.77 -13.64
C LYS A 167 -4.73 -14.66 -13.44
N ASN A 168 -5.21 -14.85 -12.22
CA ASN A 168 -6.65 -14.91 -11.92
C ASN A 168 -7.14 -13.71 -11.08
N CYS A 169 -6.25 -12.83 -10.61
CA CYS A 169 -6.59 -11.65 -9.81
C CYS A 169 -5.91 -10.39 -10.38
N PRO A 170 -6.62 -9.58 -11.20
CA PRO A 170 -6.11 -8.31 -11.72
C PRO A 170 -5.74 -7.31 -10.64
N GLU A 171 -6.45 -7.32 -9.50
CA GLU A 171 -6.19 -6.46 -8.35
C GLU A 171 -4.84 -6.77 -7.69
N LEU A 172 -4.54 -8.07 -7.50
CA LEU A 172 -3.23 -8.51 -7.02
C LEU A 172 -2.13 -8.13 -8.02
N LYS A 173 -2.36 -8.28 -9.32
CA LYS A 173 -1.41 -7.83 -10.35
C LYS A 173 -1.11 -6.34 -10.21
N LYS A 174 -2.15 -5.51 -10.07
CA LYS A 174 -2.01 -4.06 -9.87
C LYS A 174 -1.22 -3.75 -8.61
N LEU A 175 -1.53 -4.38 -7.48
CA LEU A 175 -0.81 -4.21 -6.21
C LEU A 175 0.69 -4.49 -6.38
N LEU A 176 1.02 -5.62 -7.02
CA LEU A 176 2.38 -6.08 -7.19
C LEU A 176 3.22 -5.19 -8.14
N GLU A 177 2.57 -4.48 -9.06
CA GLU A 177 3.23 -3.58 -10.01
C GLU A 177 3.46 -2.15 -9.46
N LEU A 178 2.92 -1.83 -8.28
CA LEU A 178 3.13 -0.53 -7.63
C LEU A 178 4.62 -0.29 -7.34
N LYS A 179 5.04 0.97 -7.46
CA LYS A 179 6.39 1.44 -7.08
C LYS A 179 6.40 2.20 -5.76
N ASN A 180 5.25 2.73 -5.36
CA ASN A 180 5.08 3.43 -4.10
C ASN A 180 4.45 2.46 -3.08
N PRO A 181 5.17 2.04 -2.03
CA PRO A 181 4.60 1.17 -1.00
C PRO A 181 3.51 1.86 -0.16
N ASP A 182 3.43 3.19 -0.18
CA ASP A 182 2.47 3.99 0.59
C ASP A 182 1.19 4.33 -0.21
N ASP A 183 1.02 3.77 -1.40
CA ASP A 183 -0.14 4.03 -2.25
C ASP A 183 -1.43 3.64 -1.51
N GLU A 184 -2.46 4.48 -1.57
CA GLU A 184 -3.75 4.23 -0.90
C GLU A 184 -4.39 2.91 -1.35
N TYR A 185 -4.06 2.43 -2.56
CA TYR A 185 -4.48 1.13 -3.07
C TYR A 185 -3.96 -0.03 -2.24
N VAL A 186 -2.77 0.09 -1.63
CA VAL A 186 -2.18 -0.96 -0.78
C VAL A 186 -3.06 -1.23 0.43
N LYS A 187 -3.48 -0.16 1.12
CA LYS A 187 -4.40 -0.24 2.27
C LYS A 187 -5.76 -0.82 1.87
N ALA A 188 -6.32 -0.33 0.76
CA ALA A 188 -7.61 -0.79 0.28
C ALA A 188 -7.57 -2.29 -0.04
N PHE A 189 -6.54 -2.74 -0.76
CA PHE A 189 -6.34 -4.14 -1.11
C PHE A 189 -6.16 -5.03 0.14
N ALA A 190 -5.30 -4.61 1.09
CA ALA A 190 -5.07 -5.37 2.32
C ALA A 190 -6.36 -5.57 3.13
N LYS A 191 -7.20 -4.55 3.17
CA LYS A 191 -8.49 -4.60 3.88
C LYS A 191 -9.50 -5.51 3.18
N GLU A 192 -9.64 -5.39 1.86
CA GLU A 192 -10.61 -6.16 1.07
C GLU A 192 -10.26 -7.65 1.03
N HIS A 193 -8.98 -7.96 0.85
CA HIS A 193 -8.48 -9.33 0.70
C HIS A 193 -7.91 -9.92 2.00
N LYS A 194 -8.20 -9.33 3.17
CA LYS A 194 -7.75 -9.85 4.46
C LYS A 194 -8.23 -11.30 4.64
N GLY A 195 -7.29 -12.19 4.92
CA GLY A 195 -7.54 -13.63 5.06
C GLY A 195 -7.47 -14.42 3.75
N ASP A 196 -7.44 -13.78 2.58
CA ASP A 196 -7.26 -14.48 1.31
C ASP A 196 -5.83 -15.00 1.14
N THR A 197 -5.70 -16.15 0.49
CA THR A 197 -4.39 -16.71 0.13
C THR A 197 -3.93 -16.17 -1.21
N ILE A 198 -2.76 -15.53 -1.24
CA ILE A 198 -2.09 -15.07 -2.46
C ILE A 198 -0.87 -15.94 -2.78
N GLN A 199 -0.52 -16.02 -4.06
CA GLN A 199 0.73 -16.62 -4.52
C GLN A 199 1.35 -15.78 -5.64
N PHE A 200 2.62 -15.44 -5.47
CA PHE A 200 3.38 -14.66 -6.44
C PHE A 200 4.87 -14.98 -6.40
N ASN A 201 5.56 -14.59 -7.47
CA ASN A 201 7.00 -14.67 -7.58
C ASN A 201 7.60 -13.36 -7.05
N GLY A 202 8.53 -13.47 -6.11
CA GLY A 202 9.18 -12.34 -5.46
C GLY A 202 10.66 -12.58 -5.21
N CYS A 203 11.23 -11.72 -4.38
CA CYS A 203 12.61 -11.77 -3.93
C CYS A 203 12.72 -11.33 -2.47
N VAL A 204 13.75 -11.80 -1.77
CA VAL A 204 14.07 -11.37 -0.40
C VAL A 204 14.77 -10.02 -0.46
N THR A 205 14.21 -9.02 0.22
CA THR A 205 14.75 -7.66 0.28
C THR A 205 15.39 -7.36 1.63
N PHE A 206 14.98 -8.07 2.68
CA PHE A 206 15.55 -7.98 4.00
C PHE A 206 15.37 -9.32 4.73
N VAL A 207 16.37 -9.70 5.53
CA VAL A 207 16.26 -10.79 6.48
C VAL A 207 17.13 -10.48 7.69
N SER A 208 16.53 -10.59 8.88
CA SER A 208 17.27 -10.53 10.13
C SER A 208 16.67 -11.49 11.13
N ASN A 209 17.42 -11.82 12.18
CA ASN A 209 16.83 -12.42 13.35
C ASN A 209 15.76 -11.49 13.93
N HIS A 210 14.62 -12.08 14.32
CA HIS A 210 13.55 -11.36 14.97
C HIS A 210 14.04 -10.92 16.35
N TYR A 211 13.77 -9.66 16.69
CA TYR A 211 14.07 -9.11 18.00
C TYR A 211 12.78 -8.82 18.74
N LYS A 212 12.80 -9.09 20.04
CA LYS A 212 11.78 -8.61 20.95
C LYS A 212 12.03 -7.16 21.33
N ASP A 213 10.97 -6.58 21.87
CA ASP A 213 10.99 -5.27 22.50
C ASP A 213 11.76 -5.20 23.80
N ASP A 214 12.29 -6.32 24.27
CA ASP A 214 13.22 -6.38 25.38
C ASP A 214 14.67 -6.46 24.96
N GLY A 215 14.96 -6.35 23.66
CA GLY A 215 16.31 -6.46 23.09
C GLY A 215 16.76 -7.91 22.91
N THR A 216 15.93 -8.90 23.29
CA THR A 216 16.23 -10.31 23.06
C THR A 216 16.15 -10.60 21.57
N ILE A 217 17.27 -11.07 21.00
CA ILE A 217 17.34 -11.52 19.62
C ILE A 217 17.09 -13.03 19.60
N TYR A 218 16.08 -13.46 18.86
CA TYR A 218 15.80 -14.87 18.66
C TYR A 218 16.75 -15.48 17.63
N LYS A 219 17.46 -16.56 18.00
CA LYS A 219 18.43 -17.21 17.11
C LYS A 219 17.79 -17.92 15.91
N THR A 220 16.53 -18.35 16.03
CA THR A 220 15.83 -19.20 15.04
C THR A 220 14.51 -18.59 14.53
N ARG A 221 14.21 -17.36 14.94
CA ARG A 221 13.08 -16.57 14.43
C ARG A 221 13.60 -15.43 13.59
N TYR A 222 12.88 -15.06 12.56
CA TYR A 222 13.31 -14.10 11.56
C TYR A 222 12.19 -13.11 11.25
N ASP A 223 12.60 -11.89 10.95
CA ASP A 223 11.80 -10.95 10.18
C ASP A 223 12.32 -11.00 8.74
N VAL A 224 11.42 -11.29 7.80
CA VAL A 224 11.76 -11.41 6.38
C VAL A 224 10.89 -10.46 5.59
N MET A 225 11.51 -9.64 4.75
CA MET A 225 10.79 -8.78 3.83
C MET A 225 10.98 -9.24 2.39
N PHE A 226 9.94 -9.00 1.59
CA PHE A 226 9.92 -9.38 0.19
C PHE A 226 9.45 -8.22 -0.67
N GLY A 227 9.89 -8.24 -1.93
CA GLY A 227 9.27 -7.47 -2.99
C GLY A 227 8.83 -8.38 -4.13
N TYR A 228 8.16 -7.77 -5.12
CA TYR A 228 7.65 -8.48 -6.29
C TYR A 228 8.69 -8.61 -7.42
N GLY A 229 8.69 -9.77 -8.09
CA GLY A 229 9.53 -10.04 -9.25
C GLY A 229 10.90 -10.60 -8.88
N ASN A 230 11.86 -10.46 -9.79
CA ASN A 230 13.25 -10.81 -9.51
C ASN A 230 13.92 -9.66 -8.75
N TYR A 231 14.91 -9.98 -7.93
CA TYR A 231 15.67 -8.99 -7.19
C TYR A 231 16.32 -7.96 -8.10
N ASN A 232 16.18 -6.70 -7.72
CA ASN A 232 16.82 -5.57 -8.37
C ASN A 232 17.16 -4.54 -7.29
N GLU A 233 18.45 -4.28 -7.08
CA GLU A 233 18.96 -3.39 -6.04
C GLU A 233 18.42 -1.95 -6.16
N SER A 234 18.13 -1.50 -7.37
CA SER A 234 17.73 -0.13 -7.67
C SER A 234 16.21 0.05 -7.79
N GLN A 235 15.46 -1.04 -8.01
CA GLN A 235 14.05 -0.98 -8.39
C GLN A 235 13.26 -2.18 -7.88
N GLN A 236 12.86 -2.13 -6.61
CA GLN A 236 11.91 -3.09 -6.07
C GLN A 236 10.46 -2.65 -6.34
N LYS A 237 9.61 -3.62 -6.69
CA LYS A 237 8.16 -3.41 -6.91
C LYS A 237 7.32 -4.05 -5.81
N GLY A 238 6.07 -3.60 -5.73
CA GLY A 238 5.07 -4.04 -4.79
C GLY A 238 5.22 -3.39 -3.42
N PRO A 239 4.27 -3.64 -2.50
CA PRO A 239 4.38 -3.28 -1.09
C PRO A 239 5.61 -3.90 -0.42
N ASN A 240 5.97 -3.38 0.76
CA ASN A 240 6.94 -4.03 1.64
C ASN A 240 6.29 -5.24 2.33
N PHE A 241 6.21 -6.37 1.63
CA PHE A 241 5.67 -7.59 2.20
C PHE A 241 6.55 -8.08 3.34
N LYS A 242 5.94 -8.51 4.45
CA LYS A 242 6.68 -8.96 5.63
C LYS A 242 6.11 -10.25 6.19
N TYR A 243 7.00 -11.20 6.45
CA TYR A 243 6.80 -12.24 7.46
C TYR A 243 7.43 -11.75 8.77
N ASP A 244 6.61 -11.65 9.81
CA ASP A 244 7.02 -11.18 11.13
C ASP A 244 7.24 -12.35 12.06
N ASN A 245 8.39 -12.39 12.74
CA ASN A 245 8.71 -13.38 13.75
C ASN A 245 8.39 -14.81 13.28
N VAL A 246 9.01 -15.30 12.21
CA VAL A 246 8.78 -16.66 11.66
C VAL A 246 10.02 -17.54 11.78
N ASN A 247 9.86 -18.85 11.87
CA ASN A 247 10.98 -19.80 11.68
C ASN A 247 10.88 -20.47 10.29
N ARG A 248 11.87 -21.30 9.92
CA ARG A 248 11.86 -22.04 8.64
C ARG A 248 10.64 -22.95 8.48
N THR A 249 10.20 -23.59 9.55
CA THR A 249 9.02 -24.48 9.56
C THR A 249 7.73 -23.69 9.32
N ASP A 250 7.54 -22.54 9.97
CA ASP A 250 6.37 -21.67 9.77
C ASP A 250 6.29 -21.19 8.33
N MET A 251 7.43 -20.86 7.72
CA MET A 251 7.53 -20.48 6.32
C MET A 251 7.26 -21.64 5.34
N GLY A 252 7.18 -22.88 5.81
CA GLY A 252 7.20 -24.07 4.97
C GLY A 252 8.48 -24.17 4.12
N TYR A 253 9.58 -23.54 4.55
CA TYR A 253 10.78 -23.32 3.75
C TYR A 253 11.82 -24.43 3.95
N THR A 254 12.11 -25.15 2.87
CA THR A 254 13.09 -26.25 2.86
C THR A 254 14.41 -25.90 2.15
N GLY A 255 14.48 -24.76 1.47
CA GLY A 255 15.69 -24.33 0.75
C GLY A 255 16.83 -23.94 1.69
N GLU A 256 18.07 -23.98 1.20
CA GLU A 256 19.26 -23.63 1.98
C GLU A 256 19.52 -22.13 1.95
N GLY A 257 19.72 -21.51 3.12
CA GLY A 257 20.09 -20.10 3.23
C GLY A 257 19.01 -19.14 2.70
N LEU A 258 18.42 -18.35 3.60
CA LEU A 258 17.58 -17.22 3.20
C LEU A 258 18.40 -15.94 3.35
N HIS A 259 18.69 -15.26 2.25
CA HIS A 259 19.49 -14.04 2.21
C HIS A 259 18.87 -13.01 1.27
N VAL A 260 19.20 -11.74 1.48
CA VAL A 260 18.83 -10.65 0.56
C VAL A 260 19.33 -10.98 -0.85
N GLY A 261 18.51 -10.69 -1.85
CA GLY A 261 18.82 -11.00 -3.24
C GLY A 261 18.22 -12.30 -3.76
N LYS A 262 17.82 -13.21 -2.87
CA LYS A 262 17.31 -14.52 -3.27
C LYS A 262 15.92 -14.40 -3.90
N ASN A 263 15.75 -14.94 -5.11
CA ASN A 263 14.45 -15.03 -5.77
C ASN A 263 13.65 -16.21 -5.19
N VAL A 264 12.38 -15.97 -4.90
CA VAL A 264 11.51 -16.92 -4.19
C VAL A 264 10.10 -16.93 -4.75
N LYS A 265 9.39 -18.04 -4.58
CA LYS A 265 7.94 -18.12 -4.77
C LYS A 265 7.28 -18.08 -3.41
N ILE A 266 6.37 -17.13 -3.24
CA ILE A 266 5.70 -16.82 -1.98
C ILE A 266 4.26 -17.27 -2.12
N LYS A 267 3.79 -18.10 -1.18
CA LYS A 267 2.37 -18.39 -0.95
C LYS A 267 2.05 -18.05 0.50
N ALA A 268 1.10 -17.15 0.71
CA ALA A 268 0.81 -16.61 2.03
C ALA A 268 -0.65 -16.14 2.14
N ILE A 269 -1.12 -16.00 3.37
CA ILE A 269 -2.40 -15.39 3.70
C ILE A 269 -2.18 -13.91 3.98
N ILE A 270 -3.05 -13.04 3.47
CA ILE A 270 -3.01 -11.60 3.77
C ILE A 270 -3.45 -11.38 5.21
N SER A 271 -2.60 -10.76 6.02
CA SER A 271 -2.86 -10.56 7.45
C SER A 271 -3.29 -9.12 7.75
N ASP A 272 -2.41 -8.14 7.55
CA ASP A 272 -2.71 -6.73 7.80
C ASP A 272 -1.80 -5.78 7.01
N TYR A 273 -2.13 -4.50 7.02
CA TYR A 273 -1.26 -3.43 6.52
C TYR A 273 -1.11 -2.33 7.56
N ASP A 274 0.13 -2.06 7.96
CA ASP A 274 0.44 -0.95 8.85
C ASP A 274 0.85 0.28 8.04
N GLU A 275 -0.07 1.22 7.90
CA GLU A 275 0.15 2.50 7.21
C GLU A 275 1.28 3.35 7.78
N TYR A 276 1.67 3.14 9.04
CA TYR A 276 2.71 3.94 9.67
C TYR A 276 4.11 3.45 9.35
N THR A 277 4.28 2.14 9.17
CA THR A 277 5.55 1.50 8.81
C THR A 277 5.60 1.09 7.36
N SER A 278 4.47 1.20 6.65
CA SER A 278 4.26 0.78 5.27
C SER A 278 4.57 -0.70 5.06
N LEU A 279 4.30 -1.51 6.09
CA LEU A 279 4.53 -2.95 6.10
C LEU A 279 3.24 -3.70 5.79
N PHE A 280 3.32 -4.58 4.79
CA PHE A 280 2.23 -5.45 4.37
C PHE A 280 2.47 -6.84 4.96
N TYR A 281 1.79 -7.14 6.06
CA TYR A 281 1.97 -8.38 6.80
C TYR A 281 1.28 -9.55 6.11
N LEU A 282 2.04 -10.63 5.99
CA LEU A 282 1.60 -11.89 5.42
C LEU A 282 1.83 -13.00 6.44
N ASP A 283 0.87 -13.92 6.53
CA ASP A 283 1.03 -15.16 7.29
C ASP A 283 1.53 -16.26 6.33
N PRO A 284 2.69 -16.87 6.58
CA PRO A 284 3.29 -17.80 5.64
C PRO A 284 2.45 -19.08 5.46
N VAL A 285 2.39 -19.56 4.21
CA VAL A 285 1.89 -20.91 3.88
C VAL A 285 3.01 -21.75 3.27
N LYS A 286 3.74 -21.18 2.29
CA LYS A 286 4.88 -21.84 1.64
C LYS A 286 5.82 -20.78 1.07
N LEU A 287 7.11 -21.00 1.27
CA LEU A 287 8.20 -20.30 0.61
C LEU A 287 9.04 -21.32 -0.16
N GLU A 288 9.38 -21.01 -1.41
CA GLU A 288 10.18 -21.89 -2.27
C GLU A 288 11.26 -21.06 -2.97
N ASP A 289 12.42 -21.68 -3.22
CA ASP A 289 13.44 -21.09 -4.09
C ASP A 289 12.94 -21.06 -5.55
N ARG A 290 13.46 -20.12 -6.35
CA ARG A 290 13.16 -19.97 -7.77
C ARG A 290 14.41 -20.09 -8.63
#